data_AF-A0A914YKN2-F1
#
_entry.id   AF-A0A914YKN2-F1
#
_cell.length_a   1.000
_cell.length_b   1.000
_cell.length_c   1.000
_cell.angle_alpha   90.00
_cell.angle_beta   90.00
_cell.angle_gamma   90.00
#
_symmetry.space_group_name_H-M   'P 1'
#
loop_
_entity.id
_entity.type
_entity.pdbx_description
1 polymer ?
#
loop_
_entity_poly.entity_id
_entity_poly.type
_entity_poly.pdbx_seq_one_letter_code
_entity_poly.pdbx_strand_id
1 'polypeptide(L)'
;MMNSVKDFWKMVSQEHVGNIIMLCDTVEQGKEKCQQYWPREQGCTVEWPGIQVKNVKIDNSDSTTLVSTLELIFDKKEKITLKHHHWRTWPDKSVPQSVLSPFRLLKNVRHSARPTIVHCSAGIGRTGSVVALELCYQQILSENKLSVLEGVKALRS
;
A
#
# COMPACT_ATOMS: atom_id res chain seq x y z
N MET A 1 11.03 -1.60 9.83
CA MET A 1 11.92 -1.33 10.99
C MET A 1 12.46 0.09 10.86
N MET A 2 12.85 0.76 11.94
CA MET A 2 13.27 2.17 11.88
C MET A 2 14.47 2.38 10.95
N ASN A 3 15.40 1.43 10.92
CA ASN A 3 16.56 1.44 10.03
C ASN A 3 16.21 1.27 8.53
N SER A 4 15.03 0.76 8.18
CA SER A 4 14.63 0.53 6.78
C SER A 4 13.74 1.64 6.20
N VAL A 5 13.37 2.65 7.00
CA VAL A 5 12.51 3.76 6.54
C VAL A 5 13.20 4.55 5.41
N LYS A 6 14.51 4.74 5.53
CA LYS A 6 15.30 5.42 4.50
C LYS A 6 15.28 4.67 3.18
N ASP A 7 15.53 3.36 3.23
CA ASP A 7 15.57 2.50 2.04
C ASP A 7 14.19 2.42 1.37
N PHE A 8 13.12 2.40 2.17
CA PHE A 8 11.75 2.42 1.66
C PHE A 8 11.48 3.69 0.85
N TRP A 9 11.75 4.87 1.41
CA TRP A 9 11.51 6.13 0.70
C TRP A 9 12.47 6.35 -0.47
N LYS A 10 13.69 5.81 -0.38
CA LYS A 10 14.62 5.76 -1.51
C LYS A 10 14.01 4.96 -2.67
N MET A 11 13.52 3.75 -2.40
CA MET A 11 12.85 2.90 -3.39
C MET A 11 11.62 3.59 -4.00
N VAL A 12 10.77 4.21 -3.17
CA VAL A 12 9.61 5.00 -3.64
C VAL A 12 10.05 6.08 -4.63
N SER A 13 11.13 6.79 -4.32
CA SER A 13 11.67 7.84 -5.18
C SER A 13 12.29 7.29 -6.47
N GLN A 14 13.08 6.22 -6.39
CA GLN A 14 13.79 5.63 -7.53
C GLN A 14 12.83 5.01 -8.56
N GLU A 15 11.80 4.30 -8.08
CA GLU A 15 10.84 3.59 -8.94
C GLU A 15 9.65 4.48 -9.35
N HIS A 16 9.70 5.78 -9.05
CA HIS A 16 8.63 6.74 -9.32
C HIS A 16 7.24 6.21 -8.91
N VAL A 17 7.14 5.64 -7.70
CA VAL A 17 5.93 4.97 -7.21
C VAL A 17 4.74 5.93 -7.17
N GLY A 18 3.61 5.49 -7.71
CA GLY A 18 2.37 6.28 -7.75
C GLY A 18 1.42 5.99 -6.58
N ASN A 19 1.46 4.75 -6.07
CA ASN A 19 0.58 4.30 -5.00
C ASN A 19 1.31 3.42 -3.99
N ILE A 20 0.91 3.53 -2.73
CA ILE A 20 1.25 2.60 -1.66
C ILE A 20 -0.06 2.04 -1.11
N ILE A 21 -0.19 0.73 -1.05
CA ILE A 21 -1.27 0.03 -0.36
C ILE A 21 -0.69 -0.55 0.94
N MET A 22 -1.14 -0.01 2.06
CA MET A 22 -0.80 -0.46 3.40
C MET A 22 -1.96 -1.25 4.00
N LEU A 23 -1.73 -2.54 4.26
CA LEU A 23 -2.76 -3.49 4.67
C LEU A 23 -2.71 -3.85 6.15
N CYS A 24 -1.94 -3.14 6.97
CA CYS A 24 -1.88 -3.35 8.42
C CYS A 24 -1.74 -2.02 9.14
N ASP A 25 -2.17 -1.97 10.40
CA ASP A 25 -1.86 -0.85 11.28
C ASP A 25 -0.37 -0.90 11.71
N THR A 26 0.13 0.18 12.31
CA THR A 26 1.48 0.17 12.90
C THR A 26 1.59 -0.76 14.10
N VAL A 27 0.50 -0.87 14.87
CA VAL A 27 0.40 -1.73 16.05
C VAL A 27 -0.94 -2.46 15.99
N GLU A 28 -0.91 -3.79 16.11
CA GLU A 28 -2.11 -4.63 16.14
C GLU A 28 -2.00 -5.57 17.35
N GLN A 29 -3.03 -5.63 18.18
CA GLN A 29 -3.06 -6.48 19.40
C GLN A 29 -1.81 -6.29 20.30
N GLY A 30 -1.36 -5.04 20.43
CA GLY A 30 -0.19 -4.68 21.24
C GLY A 30 1.16 -5.05 20.64
N LYS A 31 1.20 -5.58 19.41
CA LYS A 31 2.44 -5.94 18.71
C LYS A 31 2.72 -4.96 17.58
N GLU A 32 3.97 -4.52 17.48
CA GLU A 32 4.42 -3.72 16.34
C GLU A 32 4.36 -4.55 15.06
N LYS A 33 3.76 -3.97 14.01
CA LYS A 33 3.55 -4.59 12.71
C LYS A 33 4.21 -3.81 11.59
N CYS A 34 4.19 -2.49 11.69
CA CYS A 34 4.75 -1.57 10.72
C CYS A 34 5.23 -0.31 11.43
N GLN A 35 6.31 0.28 10.93
CA GLN A 35 6.83 1.54 11.44
C GLN A 35 5.99 2.71 10.94
N GLN A 36 5.90 3.78 11.74
CA GLN A 36 5.25 5.01 11.30
C GLN A 36 6.18 5.76 10.32
N TYR A 37 6.13 5.38 9.04
CA TYR A 37 7.01 5.94 8.01
C TYR A 37 6.41 7.15 7.27
N TRP A 38 5.21 7.62 7.64
CA TRP A 38 4.53 8.75 7.00
C TRP A 38 3.86 9.69 8.04
N PRO A 39 3.58 10.96 7.71
CA PRO A 39 2.72 11.84 8.52
C PRO A 39 1.25 11.40 8.55
N ARG A 40 0.69 11.17 9.74
CA ARG A 40 -0.71 10.74 9.93
C ARG A 40 -1.74 11.83 9.64
N GLU A 41 -1.43 13.05 10.04
CA GLU A 41 -2.35 14.18 10.01
C GLU A 41 -2.14 15.01 8.76
N GLN A 42 -3.24 15.54 8.22
CA GLN A 42 -3.19 16.43 7.06
C GLN A 42 -2.45 17.72 7.43
N GLY A 43 -1.55 18.17 6.56
CA GLY A 43 -0.70 19.33 6.75
C GLY A 43 0.63 19.01 7.45
N CYS A 44 0.72 17.89 8.16
CA CYS A 44 1.95 17.50 8.86
C CYS A 44 3.03 16.98 7.91
N THR A 45 4.27 17.19 8.34
CA THR A 45 5.48 16.73 7.66
C THR A 45 6.31 15.91 8.63
N VAL A 46 6.86 14.80 8.17
CA VAL A 46 7.87 14.03 8.90
C VAL A 46 9.16 14.05 8.11
N GLU A 47 10.27 14.25 8.81
CA GLU A 47 11.60 14.38 8.23
C GLU A 47 12.55 13.33 8.81
N TRP A 48 13.37 12.77 7.92
CA TRP A 48 14.55 11.98 8.26
C TRP A 48 15.74 12.55 7.47
N PRO A 49 17.00 12.18 7.78
CA PRO A 49 18.15 12.64 7.02
C PRO A 49 18.03 12.34 5.52
N GLY A 50 17.83 13.38 4.72
CA GLY A 50 17.63 13.30 3.27
C GLY A 50 16.20 12.99 2.82
N ILE A 51 15.21 12.99 3.71
CA ILE A 51 13.82 12.62 3.39
C ILE A 51 12.88 13.61 4.04
N GLN A 52 11.97 14.17 3.24
CA GLN A 52 10.83 14.94 3.72
C GLN A 52 9.55 14.36 3.13
N VAL A 53 8.60 14.00 3.98
CA VAL A 53 7.28 13.48 3.56
C VAL A 53 6.20 14.34 4.19
N LYS A 54 5.35 14.93 3.36
CA LYS A 54 4.22 15.76 3.78
C LYS A 54 2.90 15.09 3.42
N ASN A 55 1.95 15.06 4.35
CA ASN A 55 0.57 14.68 4.05
C ASN A 55 -0.20 15.93 3.60
N VAL A 56 -0.53 16.05 2.32
CA VAL A 56 -1.19 17.26 1.81
C VAL A 56 -2.70 17.15 1.80
N LYS A 57 -3.24 15.93 1.78
CA LYS A 57 -4.69 15.69 1.74
C LYS A 57 -5.02 14.33 2.32
N ILE A 58 -6.06 14.28 3.14
CA ILE A 58 -6.66 13.03 3.61
C ILE A 58 -8.08 12.93 3.05
N ASP A 59 -8.39 11.79 2.45
CA ASP A 59 -9.73 11.39 2.05
C ASP A 59 -10.15 10.17 2.90
N ASN A 60 -11.25 10.35 3.63
CA ASN A 60 -11.82 9.37 4.54
C ASN A 60 -13.26 8.99 4.15
N SER A 61 -13.61 9.11 2.87
CA SER A 61 -14.95 8.82 2.36
C SER A 61 -15.29 7.33 2.31
N ASP A 62 -14.29 6.45 2.17
CA ASP A 62 -14.48 4.99 2.28
C ASP A 62 -14.29 4.53 3.73
N SER A 63 -15.27 3.78 4.25
CA SER A 63 -15.27 3.31 5.65
C SER A 63 -14.17 2.30 5.96
N THR A 64 -13.55 1.69 4.95
CA THR A 64 -12.51 0.66 5.09
C THR A 64 -11.10 1.20 4.84
N THR A 65 -10.96 2.16 3.92
CA THR A 65 -9.66 2.68 3.47
C THR A 65 -9.55 4.19 3.69
N LEU A 66 -8.49 4.61 4.36
CA LEU A 66 -8.06 6.01 4.43
C LEU A 66 -7.07 6.29 3.30
N VAL A 67 -7.29 7.32 2.50
CA VAL A 67 -6.37 7.69 1.41
C VAL A 67 -5.67 9.00 1.74
N SER A 68 -4.36 8.96 1.89
CA SER A 68 -3.53 10.16 2.03
C SER A 68 -2.83 10.49 0.71
N THR A 69 -2.81 11.76 0.31
CA THR A 69 -1.92 12.25 -0.74
C THR A 69 -0.64 12.71 -0.08
N LEU A 70 0.48 12.09 -0.44
CA LEU A 70 1.79 12.37 0.12
C LEU A 70 2.67 13.07 -0.90
N GLU A 71 3.41 14.07 -0.44
CA GLU A 71 4.51 14.69 -1.19
C GLU A 71 5.83 14.24 -0.56
N LEU A 72 6.67 13.60 -1.36
CA LEU A 72 8.01 13.13 -1.00
C LEU A 72 9.07 14.02 -1.66
N ILE A 73 10.05 14.46 -0.88
CA ILE A 73 11.31 15.01 -1.37
C ILE A 73 12.43 14.13 -0.82
N PHE A 74 13.22 13.53 -1.70
CA PHE A 74 14.34 12.66 -1.35
C PHE A 74 15.66 13.28 -1.84
N ASP A 75 16.65 13.43 -0.95
CA ASP A 75 17.97 14.03 -1.19
C ASP A 75 17.93 15.38 -1.93
N LYS A 76 16.94 16.23 -1.60
CA LYS A 76 16.69 17.54 -2.25
C LYS A 76 16.50 17.46 -3.77
N LYS A 77 16.10 16.29 -4.28
CA LYS A 77 15.73 16.07 -5.69
C LYS A 77 14.28 16.50 -5.95
N GLU A 78 13.77 16.09 -7.11
CA GLU A 78 12.40 16.34 -7.54
C GLU A 78 11.36 15.89 -6.49
N LYS A 79 10.30 16.70 -6.35
CA LYS A 79 9.15 16.40 -5.52
C LYS A 79 8.27 15.35 -6.21
N ILE A 80 8.00 14.24 -5.52
CA ILE A 80 7.14 13.16 -5.99
C ILE A 80 5.83 13.19 -5.21
N THR A 81 4.70 13.24 -5.92
CA THR A 81 3.37 13.07 -5.32
C THR A 81 2.87 11.66 -5.54
N LEU A 82 2.41 11.01 -4.47
CA LEU A 82 1.84 9.65 -4.51
C LEU A 82 0.62 9.54 -3.58
N LYS A 83 -0.18 8.48 -3.78
CA LYS A 83 -1.31 8.15 -2.89
C LYS A 83 -0.96 6.99 -1.96
N HIS A 84 -1.23 7.16 -0.68
CA HIS A 84 -1.10 6.14 0.35
C HIS A 84 -2.48 5.67 0.78
N HIS A 85 -2.82 4.43 0.47
CA HIS A 85 -4.09 3.79 0.75
C HIS A 85 -3.92 2.89 1.96
N HIS A 86 -4.43 3.30 3.11
CA HIS A 86 -4.34 2.57 4.36
C HIS A 86 -5.66 1.86 4.67
N TRP A 87 -5.66 0.53 4.58
CA TRP A 87 -6.81 -0.28 4.93
C TRP A 87 -6.84 -0.59 6.42
N ARG A 88 -7.78 0.03 7.15
CA ARG A 88 -7.87 0.01 8.62
C ARG A 88 -8.77 -1.08 9.20
N THR A 89 -9.63 -1.68 8.39
CA THR A 89 -10.67 -2.63 8.84
C THR A 89 -10.35 -4.08 8.50
N TRP A 90 -9.10 -4.42 8.18
CA TRP A 90 -8.67 -5.81 7.96
C TRP A 90 -7.91 -6.33 9.19
N PRO A 91 -8.56 -7.11 10.07
CA PRO A 91 -7.89 -7.66 11.26
C PRO A 91 -6.74 -8.60 10.91
N ASP A 92 -5.73 -8.66 11.79
CA ASP A 92 -4.61 -9.57 11.61
C ASP A 92 -5.09 -11.03 11.59
N LYS A 93 -4.53 -11.83 10.68
CA LYS A 93 -4.85 -13.25 10.49
C LYS A 93 -6.33 -13.56 10.22
N SER A 94 -7.12 -12.58 9.78
CA SER A 94 -8.49 -12.78 9.34
C SER A 94 -8.65 -12.46 7.85
N VAL A 95 -9.89 -12.54 7.35
CA VAL A 95 -10.30 -12.00 6.06
C VAL A 95 -11.04 -10.67 6.24
N PRO A 96 -11.16 -9.83 5.19
CA PRO A 96 -12.00 -8.65 5.21
C PRO A 96 -13.47 -9.02 5.45
N GLN A 97 -14.19 -8.21 6.23
CA GLN A 97 -15.63 -8.41 6.43
C GLN A 97 -16.45 -8.12 5.16
N SER A 98 -16.00 -7.15 4.36
CA SER A 98 -16.63 -6.83 3.07
C SER A 98 -15.84 -7.45 1.93
N VAL A 99 -16.51 -8.34 1.17
CA VAL A 99 -15.96 -8.94 -0.06
C VAL A 99 -15.68 -7.92 -1.17
N LEU A 100 -16.31 -6.74 -1.11
CA LEU A 100 -16.17 -5.69 -2.13
C LEU A 100 -15.04 -4.70 -1.85
N SER A 101 -14.62 -4.56 -0.59
CA SER A 101 -13.52 -3.65 -0.20
C SER A 101 -12.23 -3.86 -0.98
N PRO A 102 -11.74 -5.10 -1.21
CA PRO A 102 -10.52 -5.31 -2.00
C PRO A 102 -10.68 -4.76 -3.43
N PHE A 103 -11.83 -4.99 -4.06
CA PHE A 103 -12.08 -4.55 -5.43
C PHE A 103 -12.21 -3.03 -5.54
N ARG A 104 -12.81 -2.36 -4.55
CA ARG A 104 -12.85 -0.88 -4.50
C ARG A 104 -11.44 -0.29 -4.39
N LEU A 105 -10.62 -0.86 -3.51
CA LEU A 105 -9.21 -0.47 -3.37
C LEU A 105 -8.43 -0.69 -4.67
N LEU A 106 -8.52 -1.88 -5.26
CA LEU A 106 -7.80 -2.23 -6.49
C LEU A 106 -8.25 -1.37 -7.68
N LYS A 107 -9.55 -1.05 -7.79
CA LYS A 107 -10.08 -0.13 -8.81
C LYS A 107 -9.40 1.24 -8.75
N ASN A 108 -9.04 1.73 -7.58
CA ASN A 108 -8.40 3.04 -7.41
C ASN A 108 -6.94 3.08 -7.89
N VAL A 109 -6.27 1.93 -7.99
CA VAL A 109 -4.84 1.86 -8.33
C VAL A 109 -4.55 1.19 -9.67
N ARG A 110 -5.47 0.37 -10.19
CA ARG A 110 -5.26 -0.48 -11.38
C ARG A 110 -4.81 0.27 -12.62
N HIS A 111 -5.33 1.48 -12.83
CA HIS A 111 -5.01 2.29 -14.00
C HIS A 111 -3.81 3.22 -13.79
N SER A 112 -3.04 3.03 -12.71
CA SER A 112 -1.83 3.81 -12.48
C SER A 112 -0.76 3.45 -13.51
N ALA A 113 -0.23 4.46 -14.20
CA ALA A 113 0.95 4.30 -15.06
C ALA A 113 2.27 4.14 -14.27
N ARG A 114 2.21 4.27 -12.93
CA ARG A 114 3.34 4.19 -12.02
C ARG A 114 3.21 2.94 -11.14
N PRO A 115 4.32 2.36 -10.67
CA PRO A 115 4.28 1.19 -9.80
C PRO A 115 3.45 1.43 -8.53
N THR A 116 2.82 0.35 -8.05
CA THR A 116 2.08 0.31 -6.80
C THR A 116 2.80 -0.61 -5.82
N ILE A 117 3.24 -0.06 -4.68
CA ILE A 117 3.74 -0.85 -3.57
C ILE A 117 2.56 -1.46 -2.83
N VAL A 118 2.62 -2.74 -2.49
CA VAL A 118 1.65 -3.40 -1.60
C VAL A 118 2.41 -4.03 -0.45
N HIS A 119 2.09 -3.64 0.79
CA HIS A 119 2.73 -4.24 1.97
C HIS A 119 1.73 -4.47 3.10
N CYS A 120 2.08 -5.41 3.97
CA CYS A 120 1.43 -5.64 5.25
C CYS A 120 2.53 -5.61 6.34
N SER A 121 2.45 -6.49 7.35
CA SER A 121 3.51 -6.62 8.35
C SER A 121 4.73 -7.39 7.81
N ALA A 122 4.54 -8.64 7.38
CA ALA A 122 5.61 -9.48 6.84
C ALA A 122 5.70 -9.46 5.30
N GLY A 123 4.79 -8.75 4.63
CA GLY A 123 4.73 -8.67 3.16
C GLY A 123 4.22 -9.93 2.44
N ILE A 124 3.68 -10.91 3.17
CA ILE A 124 3.30 -12.22 2.59
C ILE A 124 1.78 -12.44 2.60
N GLY A 125 1.14 -12.45 3.78
CA GLY A 125 -0.27 -12.86 3.92
C GLY A 125 -1.27 -11.94 3.22
N ARG A 126 -1.62 -10.81 3.86
CA ARG A 126 -2.57 -9.83 3.30
C ARG A 126 -2.12 -9.28 1.94
N THR A 127 -0.81 -9.03 1.79
CA THR A 127 -0.19 -8.63 0.52
C THR A 127 -0.46 -9.66 -0.57
N GLY A 128 -0.11 -10.92 -0.35
CA GLY A 128 -0.33 -12.00 -1.31
C GLY A 128 -1.80 -12.17 -1.65
N SER A 129 -2.72 -12.04 -0.69
CA SER A 129 -4.16 -12.10 -0.96
C SER A 129 -4.64 -10.99 -1.89
N VAL A 130 -4.21 -9.74 -1.68
CA VAL A 130 -4.61 -8.61 -2.54
C VAL A 130 -4.02 -8.74 -3.94
N VAL A 131 -2.75 -9.12 -4.04
CA VAL A 131 -2.09 -9.30 -5.35
C VAL A 131 -2.67 -10.50 -6.10
N ALA A 132 -2.92 -11.63 -5.42
CA ALA A 132 -3.57 -12.80 -6.02
C ALA A 132 -4.96 -12.47 -6.54
N LEU A 133 -5.72 -11.66 -5.79
CA LEU A 133 -7.04 -11.23 -6.23
C LEU A 133 -6.98 -10.39 -7.49
N GLU A 134 -6.03 -9.46 -7.59
CA GLU A 134 -5.83 -8.68 -8.81
C GLU A 134 -5.41 -9.55 -9.99
N LEU A 135 -4.48 -10.50 -9.79
CA LEU A 135 -4.09 -11.45 -10.85
C LEU A 135 -5.29 -12.28 -11.34
N CYS A 136 -6.08 -12.83 -10.42
CA CYS A 136 -7.29 -13.58 -10.76
C CYS A 136 -8.29 -12.69 -11.52
N TYR A 137 -8.47 -11.45 -11.09
CA TYR A 137 -9.35 -10.49 -11.74
C TYR A 137 -8.91 -10.19 -13.18
N GLN A 138 -7.60 -9.97 -13.40
CA GLN A 138 -7.05 -9.76 -14.75
C GLN A 138 -7.22 -11.00 -15.64
N GLN A 139 -7.04 -12.22 -15.10
CA GLN A 139 -7.28 -13.46 -15.85
C GLN A 139 -8.73 -13.54 -16.35
N ILE A 140 -9.71 -13.25 -15.47
CA ILE A 140 -11.13 -13.22 -15.84
C ILE A 140 -11.38 -12.19 -16.94
N LEU A 141 -10.86 -10.97 -16.81
CA LEU A 141 -11.05 -9.91 -17.83
C LEU A 141 -10.43 -10.25 -19.18
N SER A 142 -9.34 -11.01 -19.18
CA SER A 142 -8.68 -11.49 -20.41
C SER A 142 -9.33 -12.74 -21.02
N GLU A 143 -10.49 -13.18 -20.52
CA GLU A 143 -11.18 -14.42 -20.92
C GLU A 143 -10.33 -15.70 -20.77
N ASN A 144 -9.27 -15.63 -19.98
CA ASN A 144 -8.40 -16.76 -19.69
C ASN A 144 -9.04 -17.67 -18.63
N LYS A 145 -8.69 -18.95 -18.66
CA LYS A 145 -9.11 -19.91 -17.63
C LYS A 145 -8.55 -19.48 -16.27
N LEU A 146 -9.42 -19.07 -15.36
CA LEU A 146 -9.07 -18.73 -13.99
C LEU A 146 -8.53 -19.97 -13.27
N SER A 147 -7.34 -19.84 -12.68
CA SER A 147 -6.81 -20.84 -11.75
C SER A 147 -6.16 -20.14 -10.55
N VAL A 148 -6.89 -20.13 -9.43
CA VAL A 148 -6.40 -19.55 -8.17
C VAL A 148 -5.13 -20.29 -7.70
N LEU A 149 -5.09 -21.62 -7.85
CA LEU A 149 -3.93 -22.43 -7.44
C LEU A 149 -2.67 -22.02 -8.22
N GLU A 150 -2.78 -21.92 -9.55
CA GLU A 150 -1.63 -21.54 -10.38
C GLU A 150 -1.22 -20.08 -10.15
N GLY A 151 -2.20 -19.18 -9.96
CA GLY A 151 -1.92 -17.80 -9.57
C GLY A 151 -1.14 -17.68 -8.25
N VAL A 152 -1.53 -18.45 -7.23
CA VAL A 152 -0.83 -18.46 -5.94
C VAL A 152 0.55 -19.14 -6.05
N LYS A 153 0.71 -20.18 -6.87
CA LYS A 153 2.02 -20.79 -7.13
C LYS A 153 2.97 -19.80 -7.81
N ALA A 154 2.51 -19.08 -8.83
CA ALA A 154 3.29 -18.08 -9.55
C ALA A 154 3.70 -16.90 -8.65
N LEU A 155 2.90 -16.55 -7.64
CA LEU A 155 3.27 -15.53 -6.64
C LEU A 155 4.38 -15.98 -5.68
N ARG A 156 4.68 -17.28 -5.62
CA ARG A 156 5.60 -17.88 -4.65
C ARG A 156 6.87 -18.46 -5.29
N SER A 157 6.97 -18.42 -6.62
CA SER A 157 8.14 -18.83 -7.40
C SER A 157 9.17 -17.71 -7.46
#